data_AF-A0A0B7MVS3-F1
#
_entry.id   AF-A0A0B7MVS3-F1
#
_cell.length_a   1.000
_cell.length_b   1.000
_cell.length_c   1.000
_cell.angle_alpha   90.00
_cell.angle_beta   90.00
_cell.angle_gamma   90.00
#
_symmetry.space_group_name_H-M   'P 1'
#
loop_
_entity.id
_entity.type
_entity.pdbx_description
1 polymer ?
#
loop_
_entity_poly.entity_id
_entity_poly.type
_entity_poly.pdbx_seq_one_letter_code
_entity_poly.pdbx_strand_id
1 'polypeptide(L)'
;MRYGGNFRGLKVRVAEIFGCAGALIYSDPIDDGPLNKDNSSNPAKPYPNGPWRSKSSAQRGSVFYLSLAAGDPLTPGYAATENATRIKPEDSPALAKIPSLPLSWEDALPILKATQGLGVRGEKDWAGGLDQVDYFSGPTQGEAIL
;
A
#
# COMPACT_ATOMS: atom_id res chain seq x y z
N MET A 1 -5.20 -1.48 -2.35
CA MET A 1 -4.82 -0.09 -2.68
C MET A 1 -3.43 -0.08 -3.31
N ARG A 2 -3.17 0.76 -4.32
CA ARG A 2 -1.80 0.97 -4.85
C ARG A 2 -1.01 1.94 -3.96
N TYR A 3 0.31 1.73 -3.86
CA TYR A 3 1.25 2.75 -3.35
C TYR A 3 1.26 4.02 -4.22
N GLY A 4 2.05 5.04 -3.85
CA GLY A 4 2.13 6.31 -4.59
C GLY A 4 1.00 7.30 -4.32
N GLY A 5 1.14 8.52 -4.84
CA GLY A 5 0.18 9.63 -4.69
C GLY A 5 0.23 10.32 -3.31
N ASN A 6 0.02 9.57 -2.23
CA ASN A 6 0.04 10.10 -0.85
C ASN A 6 0.77 9.16 0.12
N PHE A 7 1.03 9.66 1.33
CA PHE A 7 1.67 8.87 2.38
C PHE A 7 0.80 7.68 2.78
N ARG A 8 1.40 6.49 2.89
CA ARG A 8 0.69 5.23 3.11
C ARG A 8 -0.18 5.20 4.36
N GLY A 9 0.23 5.88 5.45
CA GLY A 9 -0.59 6.00 6.66
C GLY A 9 -1.90 6.75 6.43
N LEU A 10 -1.94 7.72 5.50
CA LEU A 10 -3.19 8.39 5.13
C LEU A 10 -4.15 7.44 4.42
N LYS A 11 -3.63 6.53 3.59
CA LYS A 11 -4.46 5.51 2.93
C LYS A 11 -5.13 4.60 3.96
N VAL A 12 -4.36 4.11 4.94
CA VAL A 12 -4.89 3.26 6.03
C VAL A 12 -5.87 4.04 6.90
N ARG A 13 -5.59 5.31 7.23
CA ARG A 13 -6.50 6.17 7.99
C ARG A 13 -7.84 6.37 7.28
N VAL A 14 -7.81 6.64 5.97
CA VAL A 14 -9.04 6.81 5.20
C VAL A 14 -9.83 5.51 5.15
N ALA A 15 -9.16 4.37 4.93
CA ALA A 15 -9.82 3.06 4.99
C ALA A 15 -10.49 2.81 6.35
N GLU A 16 -9.82 3.16 7.45
CA GLU A 16 -10.39 3.10 8.80
C GLU A 16 -11.63 4.00 8.96
N ILE A 17 -11.56 5.26 8.52
CA ILE A 17 -12.68 6.22 8.59
C ILE A 17 -13.91 5.70 7.83
N PHE A 18 -13.71 5.02 6.71
CA PHE A 18 -14.79 4.44 5.90
C PHE A 18 -15.18 3.02 6.34
N GLY A 19 -14.70 2.54 7.49
CA GLY A 19 -15.15 1.29 8.10
C GLY A 19 -14.59 0.01 7.48
N CYS A 20 -13.47 0.08 6.74
CA CYS A 20 -12.80 -1.11 6.25
C CYS A 20 -12.24 -1.94 7.42
N ALA A 21 -12.32 -3.27 7.33
CA ALA A 21 -11.77 -4.17 8.36
C ALA A 21 -10.24 -4.29 8.33
N GLY A 22 -9.61 -3.88 7.24
CA GLY A 22 -8.16 -3.93 7.04
C GLY A 22 -7.77 -3.35 5.69
N ALA A 23 -6.47 -3.18 5.47
CA ALA A 23 -5.95 -2.54 4.27
C ALA A 23 -4.78 -3.32 3.63
N LEU A 24 -4.96 -3.72 2.38
CA LEU A 24 -3.89 -4.29 1.55
C LEU A 24 -3.28 -3.20 0.66
N ILE A 25 -1.95 -3.07 0.68
CA ILE A 25 -1.23 -2.07 -0.12
C ILE A 25 -0.18 -2.77 -0.98
N TYR A 26 -0.22 -2.60 -2.29
CA TYR A 26 0.77 -3.20 -3.19
C TYR A 26 1.50 -2.13 -3.99
N SER A 27 2.74 -2.43 -4.39
CA SER A 27 3.49 -1.62 -5.35
C SER A 27 3.11 -2.09 -6.74
N ASP A 28 2.59 -1.23 -7.60
CA ASP A 28 2.22 -1.60 -8.96
C ASP A 28 3.42 -1.41 -9.91
N PRO A 29 3.65 -2.30 -10.89
CA PRO A 29 4.79 -2.17 -11.79
C PRO A 29 4.79 -0.90 -12.65
N ILE A 30 3.67 -0.17 -12.77
CA ILE A 30 3.65 1.13 -13.44
C ILE A 30 4.49 2.19 -12.71
N ASP A 31 4.63 2.08 -11.39
CA ASP A 31 5.27 3.10 -10.56
C ASP A 31 6.80 2.97 -10.59
N ASP A 32 7.32 1.77 -10.32
CA ASP A 32 8.76 1.50 -10.20
C ASP A 32 9.20 0.11 -10.70
N GLY A 33 8.35 -0.54 -11.49
CA GLY A 33 8.66 -1.78 -12.18
C GLY A 33 9.42 -1.57 -13.51
N PRO A 34 9.71 -2.66 -14.24
CA PRO A 34 10.43 -2.61 -15.51
C PRO A 34 9.59 -2.06 -16.68
N LEU A 35 8.31 -1.77 -16.45
CA LEU A 35 7.39 -1.29 -17.48
C LEU A 35 7.82 0.08 -18.03
N ASN A 36 7.77 0.24 -19.36
CA ASN A 36 8.11 1.47 -20.08
C ASN A 36 9.56 1.94 -19.84
N LYS A 37 10.50 1.00 -19.63
CA LYS A 37 11.92 1.30 -19.35
C LYS A 37 12.86 0.98 -20.50
N ASP A 38 12.35 0.71 -21.69
CA ASP A 38 13.16 0.35 -22.86
C ASP A 38 14.19 1.43 -23.24
N ASN A 39 13.87 2.69 -22.96
CA ASN A 39 14.75 3.84 -23.21
C ASN A 39 15.60 4.27 -21.99
N SER A 40 15.59 3.51 -20.90
CA SER A 40 16.42 3.82 -19.75
C SER A 40 17.87 3.37 -19.97
N SER A 41 18.83 4.00 -19.30
CA SER A 41 20.24 3.57 -19.30
C SER A 41 20.48 2.19 -18.68
N ASN A 42 19.52 1.69 -17.89
CA ASN A 42 19.52 0.36 -17.32
C ASN A 42 18.59 -0.59 -18.09
N PRO A 43 18.86 -1.91 -18.11
CA PRO A 43 17.98 -2.90 -18.71
C PRO A 43 16.54 -2.80 -18.16
N ALA A 44 15.55 -2.92 -19.04
CA ALA A 44 14.13 -3.01 -18.69
C ALA A 44 13.79 -4.38 -18.08
N LYS A 45 14.50 -4.75 -17.01
CA LYS A 45 14.37 -6.03 -16.31
C LYS A 45 14.23 -5.79 -14.79
N PRO A 46 13.42 -6.61 -14.10
CA PRO A 46 13.36 -6.56 -12.65
C PRO A 46 14.67 -7.08 -12.03
N TYR A 47 14.94 -6.68 -10.79
CA TYR A 47 16.02 -7.25 -9.98
C TYR A 47 15.88 -8.79 -9.91
N PRO A 48 17.00 -9.55 -10.02
CA PRO A 48 18.40 -9.11 -10.05
C PRO A 48 18.95 -8.72 -11.43
N ASN A 49 18.17 -8.89 -12.50
CA ASN A 49 18.65 -8.71 -13.89
C ASN A 49 18.57 -7.26 -14.40
N GLY A 50 18.04 -6.36 -13.58
CA GLY A 50 18.02 -4.92 -13.77
C GLY A 50 17.68 -4.24 -12.43
N PRO A 51 17.68 -2.91 -12.37
CA PRO A 51 17.49 -2.17 -11.12
C PRO A 51 16.02 -1.99 -10.71
N TRP A 52 15.08 -2.38 -11.58
CA TRP A 52 13.65 -2.16 -11.36
C TRP A 52 13.09 -3.14 -10.34
N ARG A 53 11.97 -2.77 -9.70
CA ARG A 53 11.35 -3.55 -8.63
C ARG A 53 11.14 -5.02 -9.04
N SER A 54 11.44 -5.95 -8.13
CA SER A 54 11.14 -7.37 -8.34
C SER A 54 9.66 -7.65 -8.11
N LYS A 55 9.11 -8.58 -8.90
CA LYS A 55 7.69 -8.96 -8.84
C LYS A 55 7.20 -9.47 -7.48
N SER A 56 8.09 -10.10 -6.73
CA SER A 56 7.83 -10.67 -5.41
C SER A 56 8.24 -9.73 -4.27
N SER A 57 8.68 -8.50 -4.58
CA SER A 57 9.11 -7.56 -3.53
C SER A 57 7.94 -6.76 -2.96
N ALA A 58 7.88 -6.65 -1.64
CA ALA A 58 6.92 -5.80 -0.94
C ALA A 58 7.64 -4.56 -0.36
N GLN A 59 7.05 -3.38 -0.54
CA GLN A 59 7.55 -2.15 0.07
C GLN A 59 7.11 -2.08 1.53
N ARG A 60 8.09 -2.11 2.46
CA ARG A 60 7.86 -1.83 3.89
C ARG A 60 7.73 -0.34 4.14
N GLY A 61 7.10 0.02 5.26
CA GLY A 61 7.06 1.39 5.75
C GLY A 61 6.03 1.57 6.85
N SER A 62 6.24 2.57 7.71
CA SER A 62 5.27 2.91 8.75
C SER A 62 3.96 3.43 8.16
N VAL A 63 2.84 2.99 8.75
CA VAL A 63 1.48 3.49 8.48
C VAL A 63 0.99 4.46 9.55
N PHE A 64 1.89 4.93 10.42
CA PHE A 64 1.64 5.95 11.43
C PHE A 64 0.96 7.18 10.84
N TYR A 65 -0.05 7.73 11.51
CA TYR A 65 -0.78 8.90 11.01
C TYR A 65 0.01 10.18 11.24
N LEU A 66 1.02 10.39 10.39
CA LEU A 66 1.90 11.58 10.38
C LEU A 66 1.12 12.91 10.31
N SER A 67 -0.12 12.89 9.84
CA SER A 67 -0.98 14.07 9.85
C SER A 67 -1.53 14.45 11.23
N LEU A 68 -1.43 13.56 12.23
CA LEU A 68 -2.02 13.74 13.56
C LEU A 68 -0.97 13.89 14.66
N ALA A 69 0.20 13.29 14.50
CA ALA A 69 1.34 13.48 15.40
C ALA A 69 2.65 13.29 14.65
N ALA A 70 3.77 13.52 15.33
CA ALA A 70 5.11 13.17 14.89
C ALA A 70 5.91 12.61 16.07
N GLY A 71 6.98 11.87 15.78
CA GLY A 71 7.83 11.27 16.80
C GLY A 71 7.28 9.96 17.38
N ASP A 72 7.63 9.68 18.63
CA ASP A 72 7.19 8.48 19.35
C ASP A 72 5.65 8.53 19.58
N PRO A 73 4.88 7.52 19.13
CA PRO A 73 3.43 7.47 19.29
C PRO A 73 2.94 7.56 20.73
N LEU A 74 3.79 7.25 21.72
CA LEU A 74 3.42 7.19 23.13
C LEU A 74 3.85 8.42 23.94
N THR A 75 4.60 9.35 23.36
CA THR A 75 5.01 10.61 24.02
C THR A 75 4.70 11.83 23.13
N PRO A 76 3.43 12.04 22.73
CA PRO A 76 3.09 13.10 21.81
C PRO A 76 3.44 14.48 22.39
N GLY A 77 4.29 15.22 21.69
CA GLY A 77 4.68 16.59 22.03
C GLY A 77 5.88 16.74 22.97
N TYR A 78 6.52 15.65 23.41
CA TYR A 78 7.71 15.72 24.26
C TYR A 78 8.69 14.55 24.02
N ALA A 79 9.90 14.68 24.59
CA ALA A 79 10.97 13.73 24.38
C ALA A 79 10.70 12.38 25.09
N ALA A 80 10.98 11.30 24.38
CA ALA A 80 10.87 9.92 24.85
C ALA A 80 12.08 9.49 25.71
N THR A 81 12.27 10.12 26.87
CA THR A 81 13.34 9.75 27.83
C THR A 81 12.95 8.53 28.68
N GLU A 82 13.90 7.97 29.43
CA GLU A 82 13.69 6.80 30.30
C GLU A 82 12.54 7.00 31.30
N ASN A 83 12.44 8.19 31.89
CA ASN A 83 11.40 8.54 32.88
C ASN A 83 10.20 9.29 32.25
N ALA A 84 10.08 9.32 30.92
CA ALA A 84 8.97 9.99 30.26
C ALA A 84 7.65 9.26 30.60
N THR A 85 6.62 10.03 30.91
CA THR A 85 5.25 9.49 30.97
C THR A 85 4.87 8.99 29.58
N ARG A 86 4.19 7.85 29.50
CA ARG A 86 3.77 7.26 28.22
C ARG A 86 2.27 7.01 28.25
N ILE A 87 1.59 7.44 27.20
CA ILE A 87 0.19 7.05 26.99
C ILE A 87 0.12 5.58 26.56
N LYS A 88 -1.06 4.97 26.69
CA LYS A 88 -1.26 3.62 26.19
C LYS A 88 -1.36 3.63 24.65
N PRO A 89 -0.96 2.55 23.95
CA PRO A 89 -1.06 2.48 22.48
C PRO A 89 -2.48 2.71 21.94
N GLU A 90 -3.49 2.23 22.64
CA GLU A 90 -4.90 2.42 22.30
C GLU A 90 -5.31 3.90 22.31
N ASP A 91 -4.71 4.71 23.18
CA ASP A 91 -4.98 6.15 23.31
C ASP A 91 -4.17 7.00 22.33
N SER A 92 -3.20 6.40 21.62
CA SER A 92 -2.38 7.12 20.65
C SER A 92 -3.24 7.60 19.47
N PRO A 93 -3.21 8.91 19.16
CA PRO A 93 -3.96 9.47 18.03
C PRO A 93 -3.34 9.11 16.67
N ALA A 94 -2.11 8.56 16.67
CA ALA A 94 -1.34 8.35 15.45
C ALA A 94 -1.09 6.87 15.09
N LEU A 95 -1.49 5.94 15.96
CA LEU A 95 -1.44 4.51 15.65
C LEU A 95 -2.70 4.08 14.91
N ALA A 96 -2.52 3.32 13.83
CA ALA A 96 -3.63 2.74 13.07
C ALA A 96 -4.40 1.71 13.91
N LYS A 97 -5.72 1.66 13.75
CA LYS A 97 -6.61 0.76 14.51
C LYS A 97 -7.09 -0.43 13.70
N ILE A 98 -6.83 -0.44 12.39
CA ILE A 98 -7.07 -1.60 11.50
C ILE A 98 -5.76 -2.25 11.06
N PRO A 99 -5.74 -3.58 10.85
CA PRO A 99 -4.58 -4.26 10.29
C PRO A 99 -4.28 -3.77 8.87
N SER A 100 -2.99 -3.73 8.53
CA SER A 100 -2.55 -3.44 7.17
C SER A 100 -1.38 -4.34 6.77
N LEU A 101 -1.34 -4.77 5.50
CA LEU A 101 -0.30 -5.64 4.97
C LEU A 101 0.21 -5.14 3.62
N PRO A 102 1.54 -4.91 3.46
CA PRO A 102 2.11 -4.66 2.15
C PRO A 102 2.22 -5.96 1.35
N LEU A 103 1.86 -5.91 0.07
CA LEU A 103 1.96 -7.01 -0.88
C LEU A 103 2.96 -6.69 -1.99
N SER A 104 3.50 -7.74 -2.58
CA SER A 104 4.12 -7.64 -3.90
C SER A 104 3.03 -7.52 -4.99
N TRP A 105 3.39 -7.11 -6.21
CA TRP A 105 2.38 -7.13 -7.28
C TRP A 105 2.06 -8.53 -7.76
N GLU A 106 2.97 -9.49 -7.59
CA GLU A 106 2.71 -10.91 -7.86
C GLU A 106 1.58 -11.42 -6.95
N ASP A 107 1.61 -11.09 -5.66
CA ASP A 107 0.57 -11.49 -4.70
C ASP A 107 -0.71 -10.67 -4.84
N ALA A 108 -0.63 -9.43 -5.34
CA ALA A 108 -1.81 -8.60 -5.58
C ALA A 108 -2.62 -9.05 -6.81
N LEU A 109 -1.95 -9.65 -7.80
CA LEU A 109 -2.57 -10.08 -9.06
C LEU A 109 -3.79 -11.00 -8.89
N PRO A 110 -3.76 -12.10 -8.10
CA PRO A 110 -4.94 -12.94 -7.90
C PRO A 110 -6.13 -12.18 -7.29
N ILE A 111 -5.89 -11.24 -6.38
CA ILE A 111 -6.93 -10.40 -5.78
C ILE A 111 -7.56 -9.48 -6.84
N LEU A 112 -6.74 -8.86 -7.69
CA LEU A 112 -7.23 -8.00 -8.79
C LEU A 112 -7.95 -8.79 -9.88
N LYS A 113 -7.55 -10.05 -10.11
CA LYS A 113 -8.28 -10.96 -11.00
C LYS A 113 -9.68 -11.29 -10.44
N ALA A 114 -9.80 -11.45 -9.13
CA ALA A 114 -11.09 -11.72 -8.48
C ALA A 114 -12.08 -10.53 -8.57
N THR A 115 -11.62 -9.33 -8.90
CA THR A 115 -12.48 -8.14 -9.07
C THR A 115 -12.92 -7.89 -10.51
N GLN A 116 -12.49 -8.70 -11.50
CA GLN A 116 -12.78 -8.42 -12.91
C GLN A 116 -14.28 -8.33 -13.19
N GLY A 117 -14.70 -7.25 -13.85
CA GLY A 117 -16.10 -7.00 -14.21
C GLY A 117 -17.01 -6.59 -13.05
N LEU A 118 -16.47 -6.41 -11.84
CA LEU A 118 -17.25 -6.10 -10.64
C LEU A 118 -17.07 -4.65 -10.19
N GLY A 119 -18.18 -3.94 -10.00
CA GLY A 119 -18.18 -2.55 -9.59
C GLY A 119 -17.77 -1.59 -10.70
N VAL A 120 -17.07 -0.51 -10.32
CA VAL A 120 -16.64 0.55 -11.24
C VAL A 120 -15.30 0.16 -11.85
N ARG A 121 -15.22 0.18 -13.18
CA ARG A 121 -13.94 0.13 -13.89
C ARG A 121 -13.25 1.48 -13.74
N GLY A 122 -12.05 1.47 -13.20
CA GLY A 122 -11.22 2.66 -13.09
C GLY A 122 -10.89 3.25 -14.46
N GLU A 123 -10.83 4.57 -14.53
CA GLU A 123 -10.40 5.29 -15.73
C GLU A 123 -8.86 5.35 -15.81
N LYS A 124 -8.31 6.28 -16.59
CA LYS A 124 -6.87 6.43 -16.84
C LYS A 124 -6.04 6.61 -15.57
N ASP A 125 -6.62 7.17 -14.52
CA ASP A 125 -5.96 7.47 -13.25
C ASP A 125 -5.78 6.23 -12.35
N TRP A 126 -6.65 5.22 -12.50
CA TRP A 126 -6.57 3.95 -11.77
C TRP A 126 -5.76 2.89 -12.50
N ALA A 127 -5.59 3.06 -13.81
CA ALA A 127 -4.78 2.15 -14.62
C ALA A 127 -3.39 1.95 -14.01
N GLY A 128 -2.99 0.69 -13.94
CA GLY A 128 -1.65 0.27 -13.54
C GLY A 128 -0.97 -0.54 -14.63
N GLY A 129 0.09 -1.24 -14.26
CA GLY A 129 1.04 -1.88 -15.15
C GLY A 129 0.91 -3.40 -15.23
N LEU A 130 -0.14 -3.98 -14.64
CA LEU A 130 -0.46 -5.39 -14.77
C LEU A 130 -1.33 -5.58 -16.03
N ASP A 131 -0.78 -6.25 -17.04
CA ASP A 131 -1.42 -6.47 -18.34
C ASP A 131 -2.53 -7.54 -18.29
N GLN A 132 -2.58 -8.37 -17.24
CA GLN A 132 -3.57 -9.46 -17.13
C GLN A 132 -4.91 -9.03 -16.50
N VAL A 133 -5.05 -7.77 -16.08
CA VAL A 133 -6.23 -7.27 -15.37
C VAL A 133 -6.60 -5.86 -15.80
N ASP A 134 -7.89 -5.59 -15.85
CA ASP A 134 -8.42 -4.23 -15.74
C ASP A 134 -8.63 -3.88 -14.26
N TYR A 135 -8.57 -2.60 -13.91
CA TYR A 135 -8.65 -2.16 -12.52
C TYR A 135 -10.10 -1.86 -12.14
N PHE A 136 -10.72 -2.77 -11.38
CA PHE A 136 -12.11 -2.67 -10.94
C PHE A 136 -12.20 -2.42 -9.43
N SER A 137 -13.24 -1.70 -8.98
CA SER A 137 -13.45 -1.42 -7.55
C SER A 137 -13.88 -2.64 -6.73
N GLY A 138 -14.37 -3.70 -7.38
CA GLY A 138 -15.06 -4.79 -6.70
C GLY A 138 -16.44 -4.34 -6.16
N PRO A 139 -17.00 -5.03 -5.14
CA PRO A 139 -16.39 -6.09 -4.33
C PRO A 139 -16.16 -7.39 -5.11
N THR A 140 -15.36 -8.30 -4.56
CA THR A 140 -15.24 -9.67 -5.10
C THR A 140 -16.52 -10.46 -4.80
N GLN A 141 -16.93 -11.35 -5.71
CA GLN A 141 -17.94 -12.38 -5.44
C GLN A 141 -17.22 -13.71 -5.21
N GLY A 142 -16.63 -13.92 -4.02
CA GLY A 142 -15.98 -15.18 -3.64
C GLY A 142 -14.59 -15.04 -3.02
N GLU A 143 -13.91 -16.17 -2.83
CA GLU A 143 -12.55 -16.27 -2.30
C GLU A 143 -11.51 -15.97 -3.39
N ALA A 144 -10.50 -15.15 -3.06
CA ALA A 144 -9.31 -14.99 -3.88
C ALA A 144 -8.30 -16.08 -3.49
N ILE A 145 -7.94 -16.96 -4.43
CA ILE A 145 -6.88 -17.96 -4.22
C ILE A 145 -5.54 -17.27 -4.43
N LEU A 146 -4.81 -17.07 -3.32
CA LEU A 146 -3.46 -16.53 -3.27
C LEU A 146 -2.42 -17.60 -3.59
#